data_AF-A0A917ZXE5-F1
#
_entry.id   AF-A0A917ZXE5-F1
#
_cell.length_a   1.000
_cell.length_b   1.000
_cell.length_c   1.000
_cell.angle_alpha   90.00
_cell.angle_beta   90.00
_cell.angle_gamma   90.00
#
_symmetry.space_group_name_H-M   'P 1'
#
loop_
_entity.id
_entity.type
_entity.pdbx_description
1 polymer ?
#
loop_
_entity_poly.entity_id
_entity_poly.type
_entity_poly.pdbx_seq_one_letter_code
_entity_poly.pdbx_strand_id
1 'polypeptide(L)'
;MRLGHNRSEGFRRRSVRSLEEDLRPVVAHLIRRSGFGATPEEIDAAAERGYADAVADLLGAPDTCEGLGQGPRPPHFDHRPLSVDPDLVVRRKATDEAAEQGRQLAGWWLERMVRASPALVEKRTFFWHSHFATSIHKVGSAHLMLRQNIALRRLGSGDFGKLAAAMVTDPAMIVWLDAEAATKDAPNENLAREVMELFTIGLGGYAEADVHEAARALTGLRVDQSTGRYVFEPSAHDPGTKEVFGLRGSFGAGDLVALLVDRPASHRFVVTRLWNRFAAPGPPPPDVLGRLLDAYGPGRNIHAVLRALFLDPAFTGPHARGALVKQPVEYVVGVLRALGIGVGSDAGEERTAVLVTLSRLGQAPFAPPHVGGWPQGRAWLTTATAQARLDFAQWAAARADIRPIASRTARSRPDHVARMLGVADGWTARTRTALERVVRDPRSLLTAALVSPEYLVN
;
A
#
# COMPACT_ATOMS: atom_id res chain seq x y z
N MET A 1 -54.86 40.94 48.79
CA MET A 1 -54.80 39.59 49.41
C MET A 1 -54.90 38.57 48.28
N ARG A 2 -53.87 37.71 48.09
CA ARG A 2 -53.77 36.58 47.12
C ARG A 2 -53.75 36.98 45.62
N LEU A 3 -52.98 36.42 44.68
CA LEU A 3 -51.92 35.39 44.53
C LEU A 3 -51.29 35.72 43.14
N GLY A 4 -49.98 35.63 42.90
CA GLY A 4 -49.42 34.41 42.29
C GLY A 4 -48.38 34.67 41.18
N HIS A 5 -47.20 34.06 41.37
CA HIS A 5 -46.38 33.34 40.40
C HIS A 5 -45.52 34.06 39.33
N ASN A 6 -44.22 34.07 39.66
CA ASN A 6 -43.04 33.73 38.85
C ASN A 6 -43.28 33.13 37.44
N ARG A 7 -42.65 33.73 36.42
CA ARG A 7 -42.19 33.09 35.18
C ARG A 7 -40.75 33.55 34.92
N SER A 8 -39.77 32.78 35.38
CA SER A 8 -38.96 31.84 34.57
C SER A 8 -38.35 32.52 33.33
N GLU A 9 -37.08 32.94 33.40
CA GLU A 9 -35.95 32.13 32.92
C GLU A 9 -36.26 31.41 31.61
N GLY A 10 -35.79 31.93 30.49
CA GLY A 10 -36.01 31.27 29.22
C GLY A 10 -35.58 32.04 27.98
N PHE A 11 -34.52 32.85 28.02
CA PHE A 11 -33.99 33.43 26.78
C PHE A 11 -32.51 33.85 26.88
N ARG A 12 -31.63 32.93 27.29
CA ARG A 12 -30.17 33.07 27.12
C ARG A 12 -29.45 31.72 27.26
N ARG A 13 -29.91 30.72 26.51
CA ARG A 13 -29.13 29.54 26.13
C ARG A 13 -29.52 29.11 24.71
N ARG A 14 -29.31 29.98 23.72
CA ARG A 14 -28.91 29.46 22.40
C ARG A 14 -27.45 29.07 22.56
N SER A 15 -27.33 27.85 23.05
CA SER A 15 -26.11 27.07 23.23
C SER A 15 -25.23 27.18 22.00
N VAL A 16 -23.93 27.26 22.28
CA VAL A 16 -22.74 27.14 21.43
C VAL A 16 -22.74 25.76 20.71
N ARG A 17 -23.79 25.46 19.94
CA ARG A 17 -23.91 24.34 19.00
C ARG A 17 -24.00 24.86 17.56
N SER A 18 -23.28 25.95 17.27
CA SER A 18 -23.08 26.40 15.91
C SER A 18 -21.92 25.61 15.30
N LEU A 19 -22.27 24.72 14.36
CA LEU A 19 -21.37 24.14 13.34
C LEU A 19 -20.26 23.23 13.88
N GLU A 20 -20.62 22.07 14.44
CA GLU A 20 -19.74 20.90 14.27
C GLU A 20 -19.80 20.55 12.77
N GLU A 21 -18.75 20.90 12.04
CA GLU A 21 -18.56 20.49 10.65
C GLU A 21 -18.70 18.97 10.56
N ASP A 22 -19.52 18.46 9.63
CA ASP A 22 -19.66 17.01 9.43
C ASP A 22 -18.29 16.43 9.05
N LEU A 23 -17.64 15.75 10.01
CA LEU A 23 -16.30 15.19 9.82
C LEU A 23 -16.31 13.90 9.01
N ARG A 24 -17.48 13.34 8.73
CA ARG A 24 -17.60 12.05 8.05
C ARG A 24 -16.95 12.02 6.67
N PRO A 25 -17.11 13.02 5.77
CA PRO A 25 -16.46 13.03 4.47
C PRO A 25 -14.92 13.06 4.59
N VAL A 26 -14.38 13.87 5.48
CA VAL A 26 -12.91 14.00 5.63
C VAL A 26 -12.30 12.74 6.27
N VAL A 27 -12.99 12.11 7.22
CA VAL A 27 -12.59 10.81 7.79
C VAL A 27 -12.72 9.68 6.76
N ALA A 28 -13.78 9.67 5.94
CA ALA A 28 -13.92 8.71 4.84
C ALA A 28 -12.77 8.83 3.83
N HIS A 29 -12.38 10.06 3.47
CA HIS A 29 -11.21 10.30 2.63
C HIS A 29 -9.93 9.76 3.29
N LEU A 30 -9.68 10.11 4.56
CA LEU A 30 -8.54 9.61 5.33
C LEU A 30 -8.44 8.08 5.30
N ILE A 31 -9.53 7.37 5.62
CA ILE A 31 -9.54 5.90 5.68
C ILE A 31 -9.33 5.27 4.29
N ARG A 32 -9.90 5.88 3.24
CA ARG A 32 -9.67 5.41 1.85
C ARG A 32 -8.24 5.63 1.39
N ARG A 33 -7.58 6.70 1.85
CA ARG A 33 -6.18 6.99 1.56
C ARG A 33 -5.21 6.15 2.37
N SER A 34 -5.49 5.96 3.65
CA SER A 34 -4.64 5.25 4.59
C SER A 34 -4.83 3.74 4.57
N GLY A 35 -5.92 3.23 3.98
CA GLY A 35 -6.23 1.80 3.97
C GLY A 35 -6.77 1.30 2.63
N PHE A 36 -7.67 0.31 2.73
CA PHE A 36 -8.40 -0.26 1.61
C PHE A 36 -9.90 0.10 1.69
N GLY A 37 -10.26 1.18 2.38
CA GLY A 37 -11.64 1.48 2.74
C GLY A 37 -12.08 0.82 4.06
N ALA A 38 -13.33 1.03 4.45
CA ALA A 38 -13.88 0.61 5.73
C ALA A 38 -15.39 0.40 5.63
N THR A 39 -15.99 -0.21 6.66
CA THR A 39 -17.44 -0.26 6.77
C THR A 39 -18.00 1.13 7.13
N PRO A 40 -19.30 1.38 6.90
CA PRO A 40 -19.93 2.64 7.29
C PRO A 40 -19.81 2.94 8.78
N GLU A 41 -19.91 1.91 9.61
CA GLU A 41 -19.83 2.00 11.07
C GLU A 41 -18.42 2.37 11.54
N GLU A 42 -17.38 1.84 10.89
CA GLU A 42 -15.99 2.22 11.15
C GLU A 42 -15.74 3.71 10.83
N ILE A 43 -16.30 4.21 9.72
CA ILE A 43 -16.20 5.63 9.33
C ILE A 43 -16.97 6.51 10.32
N ASP A 44 -18.21 6.13 10.65
CA ASP A 44 -19.08 6.89 11.55
C ASP A 44 -18.44 6.99 12.95
N ALA A 45 -17.94 5.87 13.49
CA ALA A 45 -17.28 5.84 14.79
C ALA A 45 -16.00 6.68 14.82
N ALA A 46 -15.22 6.71 13.73
CA ALA A 46 -14.03 7.54 13.63
C ALA A 46 -14.37 9.03 13.49
N ALA A 47 -15.45 9.37 12.78
CA ALA A 47 -15.94 10.74 12.65
C ALA A 47 -16.44 11.30 13.99
N GLU A 48 -17.13 10.48 14.78
CA GLU A 48 -17.58 10.84 16.13
C GLU A 48 -16.43 11.09 17.11
N ARG A 49 -15.30 10.38 16.97
CA ARG A 49 -14.09 10.63 17.78
C ARG A 49 -13.36 11.91 17.39
N GLY A 50 -13.44 12.30 16.12
CA GLY A 50 -12.76 13.48 15.58
C GLY A 50 -11.56 13.13 14.71
N TYR A 51 -11.23 14.04 13.79
CA TYR A 51 -10.25 13.78 12.74
C TYR A 51 -8.82 13.53 13.26
N ALA A 52 -8.35 14.35 14.21
CA ALA A 52 -7.00 14.21 14.76
C ALA A 52 -6.81 12.90 15.52
N ASP A 53 -7.84 12.46 16.24
CA ASP A 53 -7.84 11.19 16.96
C ASP A 53 -7.96 10.01 16.00
N ALA A 54 -8.75 10.12 14.92
CA ALA A 54 -8.76 9.13 13.86
C ALA A 54 -7.37 8.96 13.21
N VAL A 55 -6.62 10.05 13.00
CA VAL A 55 -5.22 9.99 12.53
C VAL A 55 -4.31 9.33 13.56
N ALA A 56 -4.48 9.64 14.85
CA ALA A 56 -3.70 9.03 15.92
C ALA A 56 -3.96 7.51 16.03
N ASP A 57 -5.22 7.07 15.98
CA ASP A 57 -5.63 5.67 15.99
C ASP A 57 -5.00 4.89 14.82
N LEU A 58 -5.04 5.46 13.61
CA LEU A 58 -4.45 4.86 12.41
C LEU A 58 -2.94 4.63 12.57
N LEU A 59 -2.24 5.61 13.16
CA LEU A 59 -0.80 5.63 13.32
C LEU A 59 -0.30 4.90 14.59
N GLY A 60 -1.18 4.65 15.55
CA GLY A 60 -0.88 3.93 16.78
C GLY A 60 -0.90 2.41 16.62
N ALA A 61 -1.32 1.89 15.47
CA ALA A 61 -1.39 0.46 15.24
C ALA A 61 0.00 -0.20 15.18
N PRO A 62 0.15 -1.38 15.80
CA PRO A 62 1.44 -2.07 15.84
C PRO A 62 1.85 -2.57 14.46
N ASP A 63 3.14 -2.46 14.16
CA ASP A 63 3.73 -2.82 12.86
C ASP A 63 4.04 -4.31 12.71
N THR A 64 3.32 -5.19 13.43
CA THR A 64 3.54 -6.64 13.40
C THR A 64 2.25 -7.39 13.04
N CYS A 65 2.41 -8.58 12.45
CA CYS A 65 1.27 -9.42 12.09
C CYS A 65 0.43 -9.81 13.32
N GLU A 66 1.12 -10.09 14.44
CA GLU A 66 0.55 -10.49 15.72
C GLU A 66 -0.13 -9.33 16.45
N GLY A 67 0.48 -8.14 16.41
CA GLY A 67 -0.06 -6.95 17.06
C GLY A 67 -1.37 -6.46 16.45
N LEU A 68 -1.60 -6.72 15.16
CA LEU A 68 -2.83 -6.27 14.48
C LEU A 68 -4.07 -7.12 14.81
N GLY A 69 -3.92 -8.27 15.47
CA GLY A 69 -4.99 -9.07 16.10
C GLY A 69 -6.12 -9.64 15.22
N GLN A 70 -6.41 -9.06 14.05
CA GLN A 70 -7.61 -9.32 13.26
C GLN A 70 -7.33 -10.10 11.96
N GLY A 71 -6.07 -10.17 11.51
CA GLY A 71 -5.68 -10.88 10.30
C GLY A 71 -5.12 -12.29 10.57
N PRO A 72 -5.14 -13.20 9.57
CA PRO A 72 -4.52 -14.52 9.71
C PRO A 72 -3.02 -14.42 10.02
N ARG A 73 -2.53 -15.39 10.79
CA ARG A 73 -1.08 -15.55 11.03
C ARG A 73 -0.35 -15.80 9.71
N PRO A 74 0.92 -15.36 9.58
CA PRO A 74 1.75 -15.72 8.44
C PRO A 74 1.77 -17.23 8.21
N PRO A 75 1.61 -17.70 6.96
CA PRO A 75 1.82 -19.11 6.64
C PRO A 75 3.30 -19.48 6.86
N HIS A 76 3.57 -20.76 7.10
CA HIS A 76 4.93 -21.28 7.12
C HIS A 76 5.24 -21.90 5.76
N PHE A 77 6.37 -21.53 5.19
CA PHE A 77 6.91 -22.13 3.97
C PHE A 77 8.33 -22.61 4.27
N ASP A 78 8.59 -23.89 4.02
CA ASP A 78 9.96 -24.40 4.10
C ASP A 78 10.80 -23.77 2.99
N HIS A 79 12.01 -23.35 3.36
CA HIS A 79 12.98 -22.88 2.37
C HIS A 79 13.41 -24.04 1.48
N ARG A 80 13.57 -23.75 0.19
CA ARG A 80 14.07 -24.69 -0.81
C ARG A 80 15.26 -24.04 -1.51
N PRO A 81 16.35 -24.80 -1.75
CA PRO A 81 17.45 -24.31 -2.56
C PRO A 81 16.94 -23.73 -3.89
N LEU A 82 17.51 -22.59 -4.30
CA LEU A 82 17.13 -21.93 -5.54
C LEU A 82 17.75 -22.60 -6.77
N SER A 83 18.69 -23.54 -6.54
CA SER A 83 19.31 -24.35 -7.58
C SER A 83 18.28 -25.22 -8.31
N VAL A 84 18.40 -25.28 -9.64
CA VAL A 84 17.53 -26.10 -10.48
C VAL A 84 18.05 -27.54 -10.52
N ASP A 85 17.30 -28.48 -9.94
CA ASP A 85 17.58 -29.93 -10.01
C ASP A 85 17.67 -30.38 -11.48
N PRO A 86 18.64 -31.17 -11.96
CA PRO A 86 18.70 -31.63 -13.37
C PRO A 86 17.50 -32.47 -13.84
N ASP A 87 16.79 -33.17 -12.94
CA ASP A 87 15.67 -34.06 -13.29
C ASP A 87 14.38 -33.28 -13.63
N LEU A 88 13.79 -33.58 -14.79
CA LEU A 88 12.61 -32.84 -15.30
C LEU A 88 11.35 -33.06 -14.46
N VAL A 89 11.15 -34.25 -13.90
CA VAL A 89 9.96 -34.57 -13.09
C VAL A 89 10.06 -33.86 -11.73
N VAL A 90 11.25 -33.88 -11.12
CA VAL A 90 11.53 -33.16 -9.87
C VAL A 90 11.37 -31.66 -10.08
N ARG A 91 11.94 -31.10 -11.15
CA ARG A 91 11.74 -29.69 -11.54
C ARG A 91 10.27 -29.33 -11.66
N ARG A 92 9.48 -30.16 -12.36
CA ARG A 92 8.07 -29.88 -12.62
C ARG A 92 7.28 -29.85 -11.32
N LYS A 93 7.45 -30.86 -10.47
CA LYS A 93 6.81 -30.93 -9.16
C LYS A 93 7.19 -29.74 -8.28
N ALA A 94 8.47 -29.37 -8.23
CA ALA A 94 8.94 -28.22 -7.48
C ALA A 94 8.31 -26.90 -7.97
N THR A 95 8.16 -26.76 -9.30
CA THR A 95 7.52 -25.59 -9.92
C THR A 95 6.04 -25.49 -9.55
N ASP A 96 5.30 -26.61 -9.64
CA ASP A 96 3.87 -26.64 -9.32
C ASP A 96 3.63 -26.34 -7.83
N GLU A 97 4.49 -26.87 -6.94
CA GLU A 97 4.47 -26.58 -5.51
C GLU A 97 4.82 -25.11 -5.19
N ALA A 98 5.83 -24.53 -5.85
CA ALA A 98 6.17 -23.12 -5.69
C ALA A 98 5.03 -22.20 -6.16
N ALA A 99 4.34 -22.55 -7.24
CA ALA A 99 3.17 -21.83 -7.72
C ALA A 99 2.01 -21.89 -6.72
N GLU A 100 1.79 -23.04 -6.08
CA GLU A 100 0.78 -23.19 -5.03
C GLU A 100 1.12 -22.37 -3.78
N GLN A 101 2.37 -22.43 -3.31
CA GLN A 101 2.83 -21.58 -2.21
C GLN A 101 2.69 -20.09 -2.52
N GLY A 102 2.96 -19.67 -3.76
CA GLY A 102 2.73 -18.31 -4.22
C GLY A 102 1.26 -17.89 -4.14
N ARG A 103 0.32 -18.76 -4.54
CA ARG A 103 -1.13 -18.51 -4.38
C ARG A 103 -1.54 -18.43 -2.91
N GLN A 104 -1.02 -19.30 -2.06
CA GLN A 104 -1.27 -19.28 -0.61
C GLN A 104 -0.76 -17.98 0.03
N LEU A 105 0.45 -17.55 -0.34
CA LEU A 105 1.06 -16.31 0.13
C LEU A 105 0.24 -15.08 -0.30
N ALA A 106 -0.17 -15.01 -1.56
CA ALA A 106 -1.02 -13.92 -2.06
C ALA A 106 -2.40 -13.91 -1.38
N GLY A 107 -3.02 -15.09 -1.22
CA GLY A 107 -4.30 -15.24 -0.54
C GLY A 107 -4.24 -14.83 0.94
N TRP A 108 -3.17 -15.21 1.65
CA TRP A 108 -2.93 -14.79 3.02
C TRP A 108 -2.87 -13.25 3.14
N TRP A 109 -2.09 -12.60 2.27
CA TRP A 109 -1.93 -11.16 2.37
C TRP A 109 -3.22 -10.42 2.03
N LEU A 110 -3.97 -10.89 1.03
CA LEU A 110 -5.29 -10.35 0.69
C LEU A 110 -6.28 -10.48 1.85
N GLU A 111 -6.32 -11.64 2.51
CA GLU A 111 -7.16 -11.83 3.69
C GLU A 111 -6.79 -10.85 4.81
N ARG A 112 -5.48 -10.60 5.02
CA ARG A 112 -5.04 -9.56 5.95
C ARG A 112 -5.49 -8.16 5.55
N MET A 113 -5.37 -7.79 4.28
CA MET A 113 -5.84 -6.49 3.78
C MET A 113 -7.36 -6.33 3.95
N VAL A 114 -8.13 -7.42 3.79
CA VAL A 114 -9.58 -7.42 4.01
C VAL A 114 -9.93 -7.32 5.50
N ARG A 115 -9.17 -7.95 6.41
CA ARG A 115 -9.53 -8.01 7.84
C ARG A 115 -8.89 -6.93 8.72
N ALA A 116 -7.75 -6.35 8.34
CA ALA A 116 -7.02 -5.43 9.21
C ALA A 116 -7.82 -4.16 9.53
N SER A 117 -7.87 -3.77 10.81
CA SER A 117 -8.40 -2.49 11.28
C SER A 117 -7.53 -1.98 12.43
N PRO A 118 -6.80 -0.85 12.27
CA PRO A 118 -6.69 -0.05 11.05
C PRO A 118 -5.84 -0.71 9.95
N ALA A 119 -6.16 -0.40 8.69
CA ALA A 119 -5.52 -1.01 7.53
C ALA A 119 -4.19 -0.34 7.09
N LEU A 120 -3.73 0.69 7.81
CA LEU A 120 -2.54 1.48 7.44
C LEU A 120 -1.28 0.65 7.31
N VAL A 121 -1.07 -0.30 8.23
CA VAL A 121 0.12 -1.15 8.20
C VAL A 121 0.17 -1.98 6.91
N GLU A 122 -0.95 -2.55 6.47
CA GLU A 122 -1.03 -3.30 5.22
C GLU A 122 -0.86 -2.41 3.99
N LYS A 123 -1.51 -1.23 4.00
CA LYS A 123 -1.39 -0.24 2.92
C LYS A 123 0.04 0.24 2.72
N ARG A 124 0.74 0.54 3.82
CA ARG A 124 2.14 0.97 3.85
C ARG A 124 3.07 -0.16 3.43
N THR A 125 2.83 -1.40 3.89
CA THR A 125 3.58 -2.57 3.46
C THR A 125 3.43 -2.79 1.95
N PHE A 126 2.22 -2.64 1.41
CA PHE A 126 1.95 -2.75 -0.03
C PHE A 126 2.64 -1.65 -0.84
N PHE A 127 2.64 -0.41 -0.33
CA PHE A 127 3.44 0.67 -0.90
C PHE A 127 4.92 0.32 -0.96
N TRP A 128 5.50 -0.14 0.14
CA TRP A 128 6.92 -0.48 0.17
C TRP A 128 7.28 -1.67 -0.70
N HIS A 129 6.41 -2.67 -0.78
CA HIS A 129 6.60 -3.79 -1.71
C HIS A 129 6.52 -3.35 -3.17
N SER A 130 5.75 -2.31 -3.49
CA SER A 130 5.78 -1.67 -4.80
C SER A 130 6.97 -0.74 -5.02
N HIS A 131 7.64 -0.30 -3.96
CA HIS A 131 8.81 0.59 -4.03
C HIS A 131 10.10 -0.23 -4.16
N PHE A 132 10.30 -1.20 -3.26
CA PHE A 132 11.35 -2.21 -3.32
C PHE A 132 10.83 -3.45 -4.05
N ALA A 133 10.50 -3.29 -5.34
CA ALA A 133 9.76 -4.29 -6.08
C ALA A 133 10.59 -5.57 -6.27
N THR A 134 9.99 -6.70 -5.92
CA THR A 134 10.48 -8.05 -6.21
C THR A 134 9.32 -8.90 -6.70
N SER A 135 9.56 -9.76 -7.69
CA SER A 135 8.51 -10.61 -8.26
C SER A 135 8.71 -12.07 -7.88
N ILE A 136 7.67 -12.68 -7.31
CA ILE A 136 7.60 -14.12 -7.00
C ILE A 136 7.89 -14.97 -8.24
N HIS A 137 7.61 -14.47 -9.45
CA HIS A 137 7.85 -15.19 -10.69
C HIS A 137 9.32 -15.41 -11.00
N LYS A 138 10.21 -14.47 -10.63
CA LYS A 138 11.67 -14.66 -10.78
C LYS A 138 12.30 -15.19 -9.50
N VAL A 139 11.84 -14.73 -8.33
CA VAL A 139 12.38 -15.18 -7.03
C VAL A 139 12.06 -16.66 -6.78
N GLY A 140 10.90 -17.14 -7.23
CA GLY A 140 10.53 -18.57 -7.17
C GLY A 140 10.33 -19.13 -5.76
N SER A 141 10.33 -18.29 -4.71
CA SER A 141 10.27 -18.74 -3.32
C SER A 141 9.31 -17.90 -2.47
N ALA A 142 8.19 -18.51 -2.07
CA ALA A 142 7.25 -17.89 -1.15
C ALA A 142 7.86 -17.63 0.24
N HIS A 143 8.83 -18.46 0.65
CA HIS A 143 9.59 -18.28 1.89
C HIS A 143 10.34 -16.94 1.89
N LEU A 144 11.10 -16.63 0.82
CA LEU A 144 11.85 -15.38 0.72
C LEU A 144 10.92 -14.16 0.61
N MET A 145 9.88 -14.26 -0.23
CA MET A 145 8.91 -13.18 -0.41
C MET A 145 8.13 -12.86 0.87
N LEU A 146 7.75 -13.87 1.66
CA LEU A 146 7.11 -13.67 2.96
C LEU A 146 8.04 -12.96 3.95
N ARG A 147 9.32 -13.37 4.01
CA ARG A 147 10.31 -12.74 4.88
C ARG A 147 10.50 -11.27 4.52
N GLN A 148 10.61 -10.95 3.23
CA GLN A 148 10.68 -9.57 2.78
C GLN A 148 9.42 -8.78 3.18
N ASN A 149 8.22 -9.34 2.98
CA ASN A 149 6.96 -8.70 3.39
C ASN A 149 6.92 -8.37 4.89
N ILE A 150 7.36 -9.30 5.74
CA ILE A 150 7.43 -9.10 7.19
C ILE A 150 8.46 -8.01 7.55
N ALA A 151 9.61 -7.97 6.87
CA ALA A 151 10.62 -6.94 7.09
C ALA A 151 10.10 -5.54 6.68
N LEU A 152 9.49 -5.43 5.51
CA LEU A 152 8.85 -4.21 5.00
C LEU A 152 7.79 -3.68 5.96
N ARG A 153 7.00 -4.58 6.53
CA ARG A 153 5.97 -4.24 7.53
C ARG A 153 6.59 -3.67 8.79
N ARG A 154 7.52 -4.42 9.40
CA ARG A 154 8.17 -4.11 10.67
C ARG A 154 8.98 -2.81 10.62
N LEU A 155 9.70 -2.57 9.53
CA LEU A 155 10.58 -1.41 9.37
C LEU A 155 9.88 -0.22 8.70
N GLY A 156 8.73 -0.44 8.06
CA GLY A 156 8.13 0.51 7.14
C GLY A 156 7.61 1.81 7.76
N SER A 157 7.47 1.91 9.08
CA SER A 157 7.08 3.12 9.83
C SER A 157 8.28 3.87 10.42
N GLY A 158 9.45 3.24 10.49
CA GLY A 158 10.60 3.73 11.24
C GLY A 158 11.52 4.63 10.43
N ASP A 159 12.82 4.48 10.68
CA ASP A 159 13.90 5.12 9.92
C ASP A 159 14.03 4.47 8.53
N PHE A 160 13.86 5.28 7.48
CA PHE A 160 14.00 4.82 6.09
C PHE A 160 15.37 4.21 5.80
N GLY A 161 16.45 4.71 6.40
CA GLY A 161 17.79 4.16 6.20
C GLY A 161 17.90 2.71 6.66
N LYS A 162 17.25 2.36 7.78
CA LYS A 162 17.17 0.96 8.25
C LYS A 162 16.36 0.09 7.32
N LEU A 163 15.25 0.62 6.79
CA LEU A 163 14.44 -0.08 5.79
C LEU A 163 15.24 -0.32 4.50
N ALA A 164 15.88 0.70 3.96
CA ALA A 164 16.70 0.61 2.75
C ALA A 164 17.85 -0.38 2.93
N ALA A 165 18.57 -0.33 4.05
CA ALA A 165 19.68 -1.25 4.33
C ALA A 165 19.22 -2.71 4.41
N ALA A 166 18.07 -2.95 5.02
CA ALA A 166 17.46 -4.27 5.07
C ALA A 166 17.04 -4.76 3.68
N MET A 167 16.57 -3.88 2.79
CA MET A 167 16.12 -4.24 1.45
C MET A 167 17.28 -4.48 0.47
N VAL A 168 18.37 -3.71 0.56
CA VAL A 168 19.58 -3.92 -0.27
C VAL A 168 20.20 -5.29 -0.02
N THR A 169 20.10 -5.81 1.20
CA THR A 169 20.65 -7.11 1.59
C THR A 169 19.56 -8.19 1.70
N ASP A 170 18.33 -7.90 1.28
CA ASP A 170 17.24 -8.87 1.36
C ASP A 170 17.43 -9.99 0.32
N PRO A 171 17.33 -11.28 0.70
CA PRO A 171 17.52 -12.39 -0.22
C PRO A 171 16.60 -12.37 -1.46
N ALA A 172 15.34 -11.95 -1.33
CA ALA A 172 14.46 -11.85 -2.50
C ALA A 172 14.91 -10.73 -3.44
N MET A 173 15.42 -9.61 -2.91
CA MET A 173 15.99 -8.52 -3.71
C MET A 173 17.29 -8.94 -4.41
N ILE A 174 18.17 -9.62 -3.69
CA ILE A 174 19.44 -10.14 -4.20
C ILE A 174 19.20 -11.07 -5.40
N VAL A 175 18.23 -11.99 -5.30
CA VAL A 175 17.81 -12.87 -6.42
C VAL A 175 17.14 -12.06 -7.53
N TRP A 176 16.23 -11.15 -7.17
CA TRP A 176 15.46 -10.37 -8.14
C TRP A 176 16.34 -9.52 -9.08
N LEU A 177 17.46 -9.00 -8.58
CA LEU A 177 18.37 -8.14 -9.35
C LEU A 177 19.69 -8.82 -9.75
N ASP A 178 19.76 -10.14 -9.62
CA ASP A 178 20.93 -10.97 -9.97
C ASP A 178 22.22 -10.51 -9.26
N ALA A 179 22.07 -10.00 -8.03
CA ALA A 179 23.20 -9.50 -7.24
C ALA A 179 24.12 -10.63 -6.75
N GLU A 180 23.63 -11.88 -6.69
CA GLU A 180 24.45 -13.05 -6.33
C GLU A 180 25.60 -13.30 -7.30
N ALA A 181 25.48 -12.86 -8.55
CA ALA A 181 26.52 -13.03 -9.55
C ALA A 181 27.68 -12.02 -9.39
N ALA A 182 27.50 -10.96 -8.59
CA ALA A 182 28.49 -9.90 -8.44
C ALA A 182 29.73 -10.40 -7.68
N THR A 183 30.90 -10.25 -8.31
CA THR A 183 32.21 -10.50 -7.72
C THR A 183 33.10 -9.27 -7.88
N LYS A 184 34.22 -9.22 -7.15
CA LYS A 184 35.24 -8.18 -7.30
C LYS A 184 35.78 -8.04 -8.73
N ASP A 185 35.78 -9.13 -9.49
CA ASP A 185 36.29 -9.17 -10.87
C ASP A 185 35.19 -8.82 -11.89
N ALA A 186 33.92 -8.96 -11.50
CA ALA A 186 32.75 -8.62 -12.32
C ALA A 186 31.63 -8.01 -11.45
N PRO A 187 31.75 -6.72 -11.05
CA PRO A 187 30.69 -6.02 -10.35
C PRO A 187 29.41 -5.93 -11.20
N ASN A 188 28.24 -6.11 -10.57
CA ASN A 188 26.94 -5.99 -11.24
C ASN A 188 26.30 -4.62 -10.89
N GLU A 189 26.19 -3.75 -11.89
CA GLU A 189 25.63 -2.40 -11.74
C GLU A 189 24.11 -2.36 -11.59
N ASN A 190 23.40 -3.47 -11.85
CA ASN A 190 21.94 -3.49 -11.80
C ASN A 190 21.43 -3.06 -10.41
N LEU A 191 21.78 -3.79 -9.34
CA LEU A 191 21.37 -3.41 -7.98
C LEU A 191 21.86 -2.00 -7.59
N ALA A 192 23.07 -1.61 -7.99
CA ALA A 192 23.60 -0.28 -7.70
C ALA A 192 22.74 0.83 -8.30
N ARG A 193 22.39 0.70 -9.59
CA ARG A 193 21.56 1.66 -10.31
C ARG A 193 20.17 1.72 -9.72
N GLU A 194 19.55 0.58 -9.44
CA GLU A 194 18.20 0.53 -8.89
C GLU A 194 18.10 1.13 -7.48
N VAL A 195 19.11 0.90 -6.64
CA VAL A 195 19.16 1.50 -5.29
C VAL A 195 19.29 3.01 -5.38
N MET A 196 20.11 3.54 -6.27
CA MET A 196 20.22 4.98 -6.50
C MET A 196 18.95 5.56 -7.12
N GLU A 197 18.53 5.03 -8.27
CA GLU A 197 17.49 5.61 -9.12
C GLU A 197 16.09 5.40 -8.57
N LEU A 198 15.73 4.17 -8.22
CA LEU A 198 14.34 3.81 -7.94
C LEU A 198 14.01 3.77 -6.45
N PHE A 199 15.00 3.51 -5.61
CA PHE A 199 14.80 3.31 -4.18
C PHE A 199 15.18 4.51 -3.32
N THR A 200 16.28 5.22 -3.63
CA THR A 200 16.79 6.24 -2.71
C THR A 200 16.75 7.67 -3.25
N ILE A 201 17.36 7.97 -4.40
CA ILE A 201 17.61 9.35 -4.88
C ILE A 201 16.57 9.80 -5.91
N GLY A 202 16.09 8.90 -6.76
CA GLY A 202 15.31 9.27 -7.94
C GLY A 202 16.15 9.35 -9.20
N LEU A 203 15.49 9.64 -10.32
CA LEU A 203 16.14 9.87 -11.61
C LEU A 203 17.08 11.08 -11.54
N GLY A 204 18.36 10.84 -11.85
CA GLY A 204 19.41 11.86 -11.82
C GLY A 204 19.96 12.13 -10.41
N GLY A 205 21.00 12.96 -10.32
CA GLY A 205 21.63 13.30 -9.04
C GLY A 205 22.81 12.41 -8.62
N TYR A 206 23.24 11.54 -9.53
CA TYR A 206 24.46 10.73 -9.49
C TYR A 206 25.08 10.65 -10.90
N ALA A 207 26.39 10.42 -10.97
CA ALA A 207 27.13 10.17 -12.20
C ALA A 207 27.25 8.66 -12.47
N GLU A 208 27.58 8.29 -13.71
CA GLU A 208 27.82 6.89 -14.06
C GLU A 208 28.97 6.28 -13.25
N ALA A 209 30.00 7.09 -12.92
CA ALA A 209 31.07 6.68 -12.03
C ALA A 209 30.57 6.31 -10.63
N ASP A 210 29.55 7.00 -10.09
CA ASP A 210 28.97 6.65 -8.80
C ASP A 210 28.29 5.26 -8.87
N VAL A 211 27.63 4.94 -9.98
CA VAL A 211 26.99 3.63 -10.19
C VAL A 211 28.03 2.51 -10.20
N HIS A 212 29.14 2.72 -10.92
CA HIS A 212 30.23 1.76 -10.98
C HIS A 212 30.84 1.50 -9.59
N GLU A 213 31.11 2.57 -8.84
CA GLU A 213 31.70 2.50 -7.50
C GLU A 213 30.74 1.91 -6.47
N ALA A 214 29.45 2.17 -6.61
CA ALA A 214 28.40 1.50 -5.83
C ALA A 214 28.28 0.01 -6.17
N ALA A 215 28.44 -0.39 -7.43
CA ALA A 215 28.45 -1.80 -7.82
C ALA A 215 29.60 -2.55 -7.15
N ARG A 216 30.80 -1.93 -7.08
CA ARG A 216 31.94 -2.46 -6.32
C ARG A 216 31.60 -2.64 -4.85
N ALA A 217 30.89 -1.69 -4.22
CA ALA A 217 30.45 -1.77 -2.81
C ALA A 217 29.42 -2.89 -2.55
N LEU A 218 28.70 -3.33 -3.58
CA LEU A 218 27.67 -4.37 -3.52
C LEU A 218 28.17 -5.76 -3.98
N THR A 219 29.47 -5.94 -4.20
CA THR A 219 30.06 -7.26 -4.49
C THR A 219 30.07 -8.17 -3.26
N GLY A 220 29.98 -9.49 -3.47
CA GLY A 220 30.02 -10.49 -2.38
C GLY A 220 28.70 -10.69 -1.63
N LEU A 221 27.58 -10.15 -2.12
CA LEU A 221 26.25 -10.47 -1.58
C LEU A 221 25.80 -11.86 -2.07
N ARG A 222 25.41 -12.75 -1.15
CA ARG A 222 24.97 -14.12 -1.47
C ARG A 222 23.69 -14.50 -0.73
N VAL A 223 22.98 -15.48 -1.27
CA VAL A 223 21.93 -16.21 -0.55
C VAL A 223 22.42 -17.61 -0.21
N ASP A 224 22.42 -17.94 1.08
CA ASP A 224 22.64 -19.29 1.55
C ASP A 224 21.54 -20.22 1.01
N GLN A 225 21.94 -21.18 0.18
CA GLN A 225 21.00 -22.08 -0.49
C GLN A 225 20.25 -23.00 0.46
N SER A 226 20.78 -23.27 1.66
CA SER A 226 20.17 -24.13 2.68
C SER A 226 19.19 -23.39 3.59
N THR A 227 19.44 -22.11 3.89
CA THR A 227 18.64 -21.33 4.84
C THR A 227 17.84 -20.18 4.21
N GLY A 228 18.14 -19.82 2.96
CA GLY A 228 17.55 -18.66 2.29
C GLY A 228 17.91 -17.34 2.98
N ARG A 229 19.06 -17.28 3.67
CA ARG A 229 19.52 -16.09 4.38
C ARG A 229 20.60 -15.38 3.59
N TYR A 230 20.68 -14.07 3.78
CA TYR A 230 21.79 -13.28 3.28
C TYR A 230 23.08 -13.72 3.97
N VAL A 231 24.12 -13.90 3.17
CA VAL A 231 25.49 -14.13 3.63
C VAL A 231 26.41 -13.21 2.82
N PHE A 232 27.40 -12.65 3.50
CA PHE A 232 28.48 -11.90 2.86
C PHE A 232 29.65 -12.85 2.57
N GLU A 233 30.14 -12.86 1.33
CA GLU A 233 31.28 -13.65 0.87
C GLU A 233 32.50 -12.73 0.67
N PRO A 234 33.44 -12.65 1.63
CA PRO A 234 34.57 -11.71 1.55
C PRO A 234 35.52 -11.97 0.38
N SER A 235 35.66 -13.23 -0.06
CA SER A 235 36.55 -13.60 -1.19
C SER A 235 36.07 -13.03 -2.53
N ALA A 236 34.75 -12.82 -2.66
CA ALA A 236 34.11 -12.24 -3.83
C ALA A 236 33.85 -10.74 -3.69
N HIS A 237 34.08 -10.14 -2.53
CA HIS A 237 33.96 -8.70 -2.35
C HIS A 237 35.21 -7.97 -2.84
N ASP A 238 35.04 -6.77 -3.40
CA ASP A 238 36.12 -5.84 -3.68
C ASP A 238 36.43 -5.02 -2.42
N PRO A 239 37.55 -5.27 -1.71
CA PRO A 239 37.90 -4.52 -0.50
C PRO A 239 38.53 -3.15 -0.80
N GLY A 240 38.75 -2.83 -2.07
CA GLY A 240 39.41 -1.60 -2.52
C GLY A 240 38.70 -0.33 -2.04
N THR A 241 39.46 0.76 -2.04
CA THR A 241 38.90 2.11 -1.82
C THR A 241 37.98 2.45 -2.99
N LYS A 242 36.80 2.96 -2.65
CA LYS A 242 35.75 3.36 -3.57
C LYS A 242 35.49 4.85 -3.43
N GLU A 243 35.05 5.49 -4.50
CA GLU A 243 34.68 6.90 -4.51
C GLU A 243 33.22 7.08 -4.93
N VAL A 244 32.36 7.47 -3.99
CA VAL A 244 30.93 7.67 -4.26
C VAL A 244 30.55 9.09 -3.85
N PHE A 245 30.04 9.89 -4.78
CA PHE A 245 29.78 11.33 -4.62
C PHE A 245 31.00 12.13 -4.14
N GLY A 246 32.21 11.74 -4.58
CA GLY A 246 33.47 12.36 -4.16
C GLY A 246 33.94 11.98 -2.75
N LEU A 247 33.20 11.14 -2.03
CA LEU A 247 33.62 10.58 -0.75
C LEU A 247 34.40 9.29 -0.98
N ARG A 248 35.55 9.15 -0.32
CA ARG A 248 36.42 7.97 -0.47
C ARG A 248 36.39 7.09 0.78
N GLY A 249 36.29 5.78 0.59
CA GLY A 249 36.33 4.81 1.67
C GLY A 249 36.27 3.37 1.19
N SER A 250 36.54 2.42 2.08
CA SER A 250 36.27 1.00 1.80
C SER A 250 34.79 0.72 2.10
N PHE A 251 33.90 1.24 1.23
CA PHE A 251 32.46 1.11 1.43
C PHE A 251 31.97 -0.30 1.14
N GLY A 252 31.15 -0.84 2.05
CA GLY A 252 30.29 -1.99 1.81
C GLY A 252 28.82 -1.58 1.59
N ALA A 253 27.93 -2.57 1.48
CA ALA A 253 26.51 -2.35 1.21
C ALA A 253 25.83 -1.41 2.23
N GLY A 254 26.13 -1.57 3.52
CA GLY A 254 25.57 -0.72 4.58
C GLY A 254 26.04 0.73 4.49
N ASP A 255 27.34 0.94 4.25
CA ASP A 255 27.93 2.28 4.10
C ASP A 255 27.37 2.98 2.87
N LEU A 256 27.27 2.27 1.75
CA LEU A 256 26.66 2.80 0.53
C LEU A 256 25.24 3.28 0.80
N VAL A 257 24.41 2.47 1.46
CA VAL A 257 23.03 2.88 1.79
C VAL A 257 23.03 4.13 2.66
N ALA A 258 23.88 4.21 3.68
CA ALA A 258 23.99 5.39 4.54
C ALA A 258 24.33 6.65 3.72
N LEU A 259 25.34 6.57 2.84
CA LEU A 259 25.71 7.66 1.94
C LEU A 259 24.55 8.12 1.05
N LEU A 260 23.73 7.19 0.56
CA LEU A 260 22.62 7.49 -0.33
C LEU A 260 21.47 8.17 0.40
N VAL A 261 21.05 7.61 1.55
CA VAL A 261 19.87 8.10 2.29
C VAL A 261 20.14 9.39 3.07
N ASP A 262 21.40 9.75 3.31
CA ASP A 262 21.78 11.04 3.92
C ASP A 262 21.68 12.21 2.93
N ARG A 263 21.49 11.95 1.63
CA ARG A 263 21.42 13.02 0.62
C ARG A 263 20.08 13.76 0.69
N PRO A 264 20.09 15.11 0.58
CA PRO A 264 18.85 15.89 0.48
C PRO A 264 17.95 15.46 -0.69
N ALA A 265 18.56 15.01 -1.80
CA ALA A 265 17.82 14.45 -2.94
C ALA A 265 17.03 13.20 -2.53
N SER A 266 17.61 12.33 -1.69
CA SER A 266 16.93 11.14 -1.20
C SER A 266 15.74 11.50 -0.29
N HIS A 267 15.92 12.45 0.61
CA HIS A 267 14.83 12.92 1.48
C HIS A 267 13.63 13.42 0.64
N ARG A 268 13.90 14.28 -0.36
CA ARG A 268 12.88 14.80 -1.28
C ARG A 268 12.20 13.69 -2.07
N PHE A 269 12.97 12.72 -2.57
CA PHE A 269 12.44 11.59 -3.31
C PHE A 269 11.48 10.74 -2.47
N VAL A 270 11.91 10.30 -1.29
CA VAL A 270 11.13 9.42 -0.41
C VAL A 270 9.86 10.11 0.07
N VAL A 271 9.95 11.37 0.52
CA VAL A 271 8.79 12.17 0.94
C VAL A 271 7.82 12.37 -0.23
N THR A 272 8.32 12.63 -1.43
CA THR A 272 7.47 12.77 -2.63
C THR A 272 6.80 11.45 -3.00
N ARG A 273 7.46 10.29 -2.83
CA ARG A 273 6.86 8.97 -3.05
C ARG A 273 5.74 8.67 -2.05
N LEU A 274 5.91 9.05 -0.78
CA LEU A 274 4.85 8.95 0.23
C LEU A 274 3.67 9.86 -0.10
N TRP A 275 3.93 11.11 -0.48
CA TRP A 275 2.89 12.05 -0.93
C TRP A 275 2.08 11.48 -2.10
N ASN A 276 2.76 11.02 -3.15
CA ASN A 276 2.12 10.40 -4.31
C ASN A 276 1.28 9.17 -3.96
N ARG A 277 1.72 8.41 -2.96
CA ARG A 277 1.00 7.23 -2.49
C ARG A 277 -0.20 7.58 -1.64
N PHE A 278 -0.14 8.60 -0.80
CA PHE A 278 -1.16 8.82 0.24
C PHE A 278 -2.05 10.03 0.01
N ALA A 279 -1.59 11.08 -0.68
CA ALA A 279 -2.32 12.34 -0.85
C ALA A 279 -2.75 12.58 -2.30
N ALA A 280 -1.83 12.96 -3.18
CA ALA A 280 -2.13 13.46 -4.52
C ALA A 280 -1.02 13.13 -5.52
N PRO A 281 -1.32 13.03 -6.83
CA PRO A 281 -0.29 12.79 -7.84
C PRO A 281 0.59 14.02 -8.06
N GLY A 282 1.85 13.80 -8.41
CA GLY A 282 2.85 14.84 -8.63
C GLY A 282 3.64 15.21 -7.36
N PRO A 283 4.55 16.19 -7.45
CA PRO A 283 5.25 16.69 -6.28
C PRO A 283 4.30 17.46 -5.34
N PRO A 284 4.48 17.37 -4.01
CA PRO A 284 3.75 18.21 -3.07
C PRO A 284 4.01 19.70 -3.33
N PRO A 285 3.06 20.59 -3.00
CA PRO A 285 3.31 22.04 -2.98
C PRO A 285 4.56 22.39 -2.15
N PRO A 286 5.36 23.41 -2.52
CA PRO A 286 6.64 23.68 -1.88
C PRO A 286 6.59 23.87 -0.36
N ASP A 287 5.54 24.52 0.15
CA ASP A 287 5.32 24.73 1.58
C ASP A 287 4.95 23.42 2.31
N VAL A 288 4.14 22.58 1.68
CA VAL A 288 3.79 21.24 2.17
C VAL A 288 5.05 20.37 2.20
N LEU A 289 5.84 20.37 1.12
CA LEU A 289 7.10 19.64 1.04
C LEU A 289 8.05 20.02 2.18
N GLY A 290 8.16 21.31 2.50
CA GLY A 290 8.95 21.80 3.63
C GLY A 290 8.51 21.16 4.95
N ARG A 291 7.21 21.23 5.28
CA ARG A 291 6.66 20.62 6.51
C ARG A 291 6.88 19.10 6.57
N LEU A 292 6.75 18.41 5.43
CA LEU A 292 6.98 16.96 5.37
C LEU A 292 8.47 16.60 5.51
N LEU A 293 9.38 17.40 4.95
CA LEU A 293 10.82 17.21 5.12
C LEU A 293 11.27 17.48 6.55
N ASP A 294 10.68 18.48 7.21
CA ASP A 294 10.94 18.75 8.63
C ASP A 294 10.48 17.57 9.51
N ALA A 295 9.32 16.98 9.20
CA ALA A 295 8.83 15.78 9.87
C ALA A 295 9.69 14.53 9.59
N TYR A 296 10.21 14.41 8.36
CA TYR A 296 11.15 13.34 8.01
C TYR A 296 12.43 13.45 8.83
N GLY A 297 12.99 14.66 8.90
CA GLY A 297 14.12 15.01 9.73
C GLY A 297 15.39 14.19 9.46
N PRO A 298 16.45 14.36 10.28
CA PRO A 298 17.67 13.57 10.17
C PRO A 298 17.46 12.09 10.53
N GLY A 299 16.41 11.77 11.28
CA GLY A 299 16.03 10.40 11.63
C GLY A 299 15.23 9.67 10.54
N ARG A 300 14.94 10.33 9.41
CA ARG A 300 14.18 9.77 8.26
C ARG A 300 12.90 9.06 8.67
N ASN A 301 12.15 9.68 9.58
CA ASN A 301 11.06 9.05 10.30
C ASN A 301 9.77 9.01 9.45
N ILE A 302 9.43 7.83 8.94
CA ILE A 302 8.25 7.65 8.08
C ILE A 302 6.95 7.88 8.84
N HIS A 303 6.86 7.46 10.10
CA HIS A 303 5.68 7.67 10.95
C HIS A 303 5.38 9.17 11.12
N ALA A 304 6.42 9.96 11.40
CA ALA A 304 6.29 11.42 11.52
C ALA A 304 5.84 12.07 10.21
N VAL A 305 6.36 11.63 9.05
CA VAL A 305 5.91 12.12 7.74
C VAL A 305 4.43 11.78 7.50
N LEU A 306 4.01 10.55 7.78
CA LEU A 306 2.60 10.15 7.60
C LEU A 306 1.68 10.96 8.53
N ARG A 307 2.10 11.24 9.76
CA ARG A 307 1.38 12.12 10.68
C ARG A 307 1.24 13.53 10.12
N ALA A 308 2.35 14.13 9.69
CA ALA A 308 2.35 15.47 9.11
C ALA A 308 1.47 15.54 7.85
N LEU A 309 1.57 14.53 6.98
CA LEU A 309 0.79 14.41 5.75
C LEU A 309 -0.71 14.33 6.03
N PHE A 310 -1.15 13.42 6.90
CA PHE A 310 -2.59 13.24 7.16
C PHE A 310 -3.23 14.42 7.91
N LEU A 311 -2.44 15.21 8.64
CA LEU A 311 -2.92 16.41 9.33
C LEU A 311 -2.78 17.69 8.49
N ASP A 312 -2.12 17.63 7.33
CA ASP A 312 -1.90 18.81 6.50
C ASP A 312 -3.21 19.28 5.83
N PRO A 313 -3.51 20.59 5.80
CA PRO A 313 -4.67 21.11 5.07
C PRO A 313 -4.70 20.74 3.58
N ALA A 314 -3.53 20.55 2.94
CA ALA A 314 -3.47 20.13 1.54
C ALA A 314 -3.99 18.70 1.32
N PHE A 315 -3.98 17.85 2.36
CA PHE A 315 -4.54 16.49 2.33
C PHE A 315 -6.06 16.50 2.49
N THR A 316 -6.62 17.33 3.38
CA THR A 316 -8.08 17.36 3.60
C THR A 316 -8.82 18.26 2.60
N GLY A 317 -8.09 19.11 1.91
CA GLY A 317 -8.59 20.05 0.91
C GLY A 317 -8.83 19.48 -0.49
N PRO A 318 -9.33 20.30 -1.43
CA PRO A 318 -9.70 19.88 -2.78
C PRO A 318 -8.57 19.30 -3.64
N HIS A 319 -7.31 19.58 -3.28
CA HIS A 319 -6.15 19.13 -4.04
C HIS A 319 -5.95 17.60 -3.98
N ALA A 320 -6.28 16.98 -2.84
CA ALA A 320 -6.11 15.54 -2.65
C ALA A 320 -7.42 14.75 -2.81
N ARG A 321 -8.59 15.38 -2.65
CA ARG A 321 -9.90 14.69 -2.79
C ARG A 321 -10.14 14.23 -4.23
N GLY A 322 -10.31 12.92 -4.43
CA GLY A 322 -10.58 12.33 -5.73
C GLY A 322 -9.41 12.43 -6.72
N ALA A 323 -8.20 12.77 -6.24
CA ALA A 323 -7.04 13.02 -7.08
C ALA A 323 -6.34 11.73 -7.54
N LEU A 324 -6.54 10.62 -6.83
CA LEU A 324 -5.82 9.37 -7.08
C LEU A 324 -6.74 8.26 -7.55
N VAL A 325 -6.42 7.68 -8.71
CA VAL A 325 -7.09 6.46 -9.20
C VAL A 325 -6.75 5.30 -8.27
N LYS A 326 -7.77 4.58 -7.78
CA LYS A 326 -7.58 3.36 -6.98
C LYS A 326 -6.79 2.33 -7.77
N GLN A 327 -5.75 1.81 -7.15
CA GLN A 327 -5.05 0.64 -7.66
C GLN A 327 -6.00 -0.58 -7.63
N PRO A 328 -5.84 -1.57 -8.54
CA PRO A 328 -6.70 -2.74 -8.56
C PRO A 328 -6.86 -3.47 -7.21
N VAL A 329 -5.79 -3.64 -6.43
CA VAL A 329 -5.85 -4.22 -5.07
C VAL A 329 -6.68 -3.34 -4.14
N GLU A 330 -6.54 -2.02 -4.22
CA GLU A 330 -7.34 -1.07 -3.42
C GLU A 330 -8.82 -1.13 -3.75
N TYR A 331 -9.14 -1.25 -5.04
CA TYR A 331 -10.50 -1.45 -5.51
C TYR A 331 -11.07 -2.78 -4.99
N VAL A 332 -10.41 -3.90 -5.31
CA VAL A 332 -10.91 -5.24 -4.99
C VAL A 332 -11.06 -5.43 -3.48
N VAL A 333 -10.03 -5.13 -2.69
CA VAL A 333 -10.10 -5.26 -1.22
C VAL A 333 -11.16 -4.33 -0.64
N GLY A 334 -11.29 -3.10 -1.16
CA GLY A 334 -12.30 -2.17 -0.67
C GLY A 334 -13.74 -2.58 -0.94
N VAL A 335 -13.99 -3.25 -2.08
CA VAL A 335 -15.30 -3.86 -2.34
C VAL A 335 -15.57 -5.00 -1.37
N LEU A 336 -14.60 -5.89 -1.18
CA LEU A 336 -14.74 -7.02 -0.25
C LEU A 336 -15.03 -6.54 1.18
N ARG A 337 -14.29 -5.52 1.65
CA ARG A 337 -14.50 -4.90 2.97
C ARG A 337 -15.87 -4.25 3.10
N ALA A 338 -16.25 -3.39 2.17
CA ALA A 338 -17.52 -2.66 2.22
C ALA A 338 -18.75 -3.58 2.17
N LEU A 339 -18.61 -4.77 1.58
CA LEU A 339 -19.69 -5.75 1.43
C LEU A 339 -19.60 -6.92 2.42
N GLY A 340 -18.60 -6.95 3.30
CA GLY A 340 -18.39 -8.03 4.27
C GLY A 340 -18.06 -9.38 3.63
N ILE A 341 -17.47 -9.41 2.44
CA ILE A 341 -17.13 -10.64 1.71
C ILE A 341 -15.75 -11.13 2.18
N GLY A 342 -15.71 -12.32 2.78
CA GLY A 342 -14.46 -12.96 3.24
C GLY A 342 -13.70 -13.68 2.13
N VAL A 343 -12.37 -13.75 2.28
CA VAL A 343 -11.44 -14.48 1.38
C VAL A 343 -10.52 -15.43 2.17
N GLY A 344 -11.02 -15.92 3.30
CA GLY A 344 -10.29 -16.77 4.24
C GLY A 344 -10.02 -18.18 3.75
N SER A 345 -9.39 -19.01 4.60
CA SER A 345 -9.05 -20.41 4.28
C SER A 345 -10.25 -21.21 3.78
N ASP A 346 -11.43 -20.90 4.31
CA ASP A 346 -12.67 -21.62 4.03
C ASP A 346 -13.38 -21.09 2.77
N ALA A 347 -12.82 -20.04 2.14
CA ALA A 347 -13.37 -19.35 0.97
C ALA A 347 -12.50 -19.59 -0.27
N GLY A 348 -12.24 -20.86 -0.59
CA GLY A 348 -11.34 -21.26 -1.68
C GLY A 348 -11.77 -20.76 -3.06
N GLU A 349 -13.07 -20.79 -3.35
CA GLU A 349 -13.64 -20.29 -4.61
C GLU A 349 -13.53 -18.75 -4.69
N GLU A 350 -13.93 -18.03 -3.64
CA GLU A 350 -13.83 -16.57 -3.56
C GLU A 350 -12.39 -16.10 -3.72
N ARG A 351 -11.46 -16.73 -3.00
CA ARG A 351 -10.03 -16.43 -3.07
C ARG A 351 -9.51 -16.62 -4.49
N THR A 352 -9.88 -17.71 -5.15
CA THR A 352 -9.48 -17.98 -6.54
C THR A 352 -10.03 -16.91 -7.47
N ALA A 353 -11.32 -16.58 -7.36
CA ALA A 353 -11.95 -15.54 -8.18
C ALA A 353 -11.29 -14.16 -8.00
N VAL A 354 -10.92 -13.81 -6.77
CA VAL A 354 -10.22 -12.57 -6.43
C VAL A 354 -8.81 -12.54 -7.04
N LEU A 355 -8.04 -13.62 -6.90
CA LEU A 355 -6.70 -13.71 -7.50
C LEU A 355 -6.76 -13.62 -9.03
N VAL A 356 -7.70 -14.31 -9.66
CA VAL A 356 -7.93 -14.22 -11.12
C VAL A 356 -8.29 -12.79 -11.54
N THR A 357 -9.16 -12.12 -10.78
CA THR A 357 -9.53 -10.73 -11.04
C THR A 357 -8.33 -9.80 -10.96
N LEU A 358 -7.50 -9.93 -9.93
CA LEU A 358 -6.29 -9.10 -9.77
C LEU A 358 -5.27 -9.34 -10.89
N SER A 359 -5.11 -10.57 -11.34
CA SER A 359 -4.30 -10.89 -12.52
C SER A 359 -4.85 -10.25 -13.79
N ARG A 360 -6.17 -10.31 -14.04
CA ARG A 360 -6.82 -9.62 -15.18
C ARG A 360 -6.70 -8.10 -15.11
N LEU A 361 -6.63 -7.53 -13.91
CA LEU A 361 -6.42 -6.10 -13.69
C LEU A 361 -4.93 -5.70 -13.69
N GLY A 362 -4.01 -6.65 -13.80
CA GLY A 362 -2.57 -6.39 -13.89
C GLY A 362 -1.87 -6.10 -12.55
N GLN A 363 -2.47 -6.48 -11.41
CA GLN A 363 -1.89 -6.23 -10.08
C GLN A 363 -2.07 -7.44 -9.14
N ALA A 364 -1.50 -8.58 -9.51
CA ALA A 364 -1.41 -9.74 -8.62
C ALA A 364 -0.41 -9.44 -7.48
N PRO A 365 -0.77 -9.64 -6.19
CA PRO A 365 0.17 -9.47 -5.07
C PRO A 365 1.44 -10.30 -5.26
N PHE A 366 2.59 -9.78 -4.80
CA PHE A 366 3.91 -10.40 -4.97
C PHE A 366 4.43 -10.49 -6.40
N ALA A 367 3.72 -9.96 -7.40
CA ALA A 367 4.09 -10.03 -8.81
C ALA A 367 4.11 -8.64 -9.50
N PRO A 368 4.95 -7.69 -9.04
CA PRO A 368 5.24 -6.50 -9.83
C PRO A 368 5.84 -6.89 -11.20
N PRO A 369 5.50 -6.16 -12.28
CA PRO A 369 5.92 -6.51 -13.64
C PRO A 369 7.39 -6.22 -13.92
N HIS A 370 8.01 -5.30 -13.17
CA HIS A 370 9.41 -4.90 -13.30
C HIS A 370 9.90 -4.23 -12.00
N VAL A 371 11.20 -3.92 -11.92
CA VAL A 371 11.86 -3.32 -10.74
C VAL A 371 11.28 -1.97 -10.29
N GLY A 372 10.67 -1.20 -11.21
CA GLY A 372 9.91 0.01 -10.85
C GLY A 372 8.57 -0.21 -10.15
N GLY A 373 8.17 -1.46 -9.88
CA GLY A 373 6.89 -1.80 -9.28
C GLY A 373 5.71 -1.76 -10.24
N TRP A 374 4.50 -1.55 -9.72
CA TRP A 374 3.29 -1.43 -10.54
C TRP A 374 3.08 0.00 -11.07
N PRO A 375 2.38 0.16 -12.20
CA PRO A 375 2.01 1.47 -12.72
C PRO A 375 1.06 2.23 -11.79
N GLN A 376 0.84 3.51 -12.07
CA GLN A 376 0.05 4.40 -11.22
C GLN A 376 -0.92 5.26 -12.04
N GLY A 377 -1.95 5.80 -11.37
CA GLY A 377 -2.88 6.74 -11.97
C GLY A 377 -3.67 6.16 -13.15
N ARG A 378 -3.70 6.90 -14.26
CA ARG A 378 -4.54 6.62 -15.43
C ARG A 378 -4.19 5.33 -16.17
N ALA A 379 -3.00 4.76 -15.94
CA ALA A 379 -2.62 3.45 -16.48
C ALA A 379 -3.61 2.34 -16.07
N TRP A 380 -4.33 2.52 -14.96
CA TRP A 380 -5.36 1.61 -14.49
C TRP A 380 -6.74 1.82 -15.14
N LEU A 381 -6.90 2.77 -16.06
CA LEU A 381 -8.17 3.14 -16.70
C LEU A 381 -8.16 2.79 -18.18
N THR A 382 -8.08 1.49 -18.48
CA THR A 382 -8.18 0.96 -19.85
C THR A 382 -9.53 0.27 -20.07
N THR A 383 -9.93 0.10 -21.34
CA THR A 383 -11.16 -0.63 -21.70
C THR A 383 -11.17 -2.06 -21.13
N ALA A 384 -10.03 -2.77 -21.17
CA ALA A 384 -9.91 -4.12 -20.62
C ALA A 384 -10.11 -4.14 -19.10
N THR A 385 -9.50 -3.20 -18.38
CA THR A 385 -9.68 -3.10 -16.92
C THR A 385 -11.09 -2.65 -16.54
N ALA A 386 -11.77 -1.86 -17.37
CA ALA A 386 -13.16 -1.47 -17.14
C ALA A 386 -14.10 -2.68 -17.19
N GLN A 387 -13.93 -3.56 -18.19
CA GLN A 387 -14.70 -4.81 -18.28
C GLN A 387 -14.41 -5.72 -17.07
N ALA A 388 -13.14 -5.92 -16.72
CA ALA A 388 -12.77 -6.76 -15.57
C ALA A 388 -13.35 -6.22 -14.25
N ARG A 389 -13.41 -4.89 -14.07
CA ARG A 389 -14.05 -4.27 -12.89
C ARG A 389 -15.57 -4.49 -12.89
N LEU A 390 -16.22 -4.43 -14.05
CA LEU A 390 -17.66 -4.70 -14.17
C LEU A 390 -17.98 -6.15 -13.83
N ASP A 391 -17.24 -7.11 -14.39
CA ASP A 391 -17.38 -8.54 -14.07
C ASP A 391 -17.24 -8.77 -12.56
N PHE A 392 -16.21 -8.17 -11.95
CA PHE A 392 -15.98 -8.28 -10.51
C PHE A 392 -17.08 -7.59 -9.68
N ALA A 393 -17.57 -6.42 -10.10
CA ALA A 393 -18.65 -5.72 -9.43
C ALA A 393 -19.95 -6.54 -9.43
N GLN A 394 -20.27 -7.20 -10.56
CA GLN A 394 -21.40 -8.11 -10.66
C GLN A 394 -21.22 -9.33 -9.75
N TRP A 395 -20.03 -9.94 -9.77
CA TRP A 395 -19.69 -11.07 -8.90
C TRP A 395 -19.83 -10.71 -7.40
N ALA A 396 -19.38 -9.53 -7.01
CA ALA A 396 -19.46 -9.04 -5.64
C ALA A 396 -20.91 -8.69 -5.25
N ALA A 397 -21.64 -7.99 -6.11
CA ALA A 397 -23.05 -7.66 -5.88
C ALA A 397 -23.96 -8.90 -5.83
N ALA A 398 -23.57 -10.00 -6.49
CA ALA A 398 -24.25 -11.30 -6.37
C ALA A 398 -24.11 -11.92 -4.97
N ARG A 399 -22.98 -11.68 -4.28
CA ARG A 399 -22.66 -12.22 -2.95
C ARG A 399 -22.99 -11.29 -1.78
N ALA A 400 -23.15 -10.00 -2.04
CA ALA A 400 -23.47 -9.01 -1.02
C ALA A 400 -24.86 -9.22 -0.40
N ASP A 401 -24.99 -8.93 0.90
CA ASP A 401 -26.29 -8.74 1.52
C ASP A 401 -26.96 -7.48 0.98
N ILE A 402 -28.02 -7.65 0.19
CA ILE A 402 -28.69 -6.54 -0.48
C ILE A 402 -29.80 -5.91 0.37
N ARG A 403 -30.18 -6.51 1.50
CA ARG A 403 -31.27 -6.04 2.38
C ARG A 403 -31.07 -4.59 2.85
N PRO A 404 -29.86 -4.13 3.23
CA PRO A 404 -29.63 -2.74 3.62
C PRO A 404 -29.98 -1.74 2.52
N ILE A 405 -29.77 -2.09 1.25
CA ILE A 405 -30.14 -1.25 0.10
C ILE A 405 -31.63 -1.40 -0.24
N ALA A 406 -32.12 -2.65 -0.28
CA ALA A 406 -33.49 -2.96 -0.69
C ALA A 406 -34.55 -2.33 0.24
N SER A 407 -34.25 -2.26 1.54
CA SER A 407 -35.10 -1.65 2.58
C SER A 407 -35.24 -0.13 2.47
N ARG A 408 -34.41 0.54 1.65
CA ARG A 408 -34.48 1.98 1.41
C ARG A 408 -35.46 2.31 0.30
N THR A 409 -36.07 3.49 0.38
CA THR A 409 -36.88 4.06 -0.72
C THR A 409 -36.02 4.23 -1.96
N ALA A 410 -36.60 4.05 -3.15
CA ALA A 410 -35.87 4.22 -4.41
C ALA A 410 -35.11 5.56 -4.46
N ARG A 411 -35.75 6.66 -4.04
CA ARG A 411 -35.12 7.99 -3.99
C ARG A 411 -33.85 8.05 -3.13
N SER A 412 -33.82 7.33 -2.00
CA SER A 412 -32.70 7.40 -1.04
C SER A 412 -31.63 6.32 -1.24
N ARG A 413 -31.86 5.35 -2.14
CA ARG A 413 -30.91 4.24 -2.37
C ARG A 413 -29.53 4.71 -2.85
N PRO A 414 -29.39 5.64 -3.82
CA PRO A 414 -28.07 6.08 -4.26
C PRO A 414 -27.24 6.66 -3.12
N ASP A 415 -27.81 7.54 -2.29
CA ASP A 415 -27.11 8.13 -1.15
C ASP A 415 -26.75 7.11 -0.08
N HIS A 416 -27.62 6.13 0.14
CA HIS A 416 -27.31 5.02 1.04
C HIS A 416 -26.12 4.20 0.53
N VAL A 417 -26.04 3.93 -0.79
CA VAL A 417 -24.91 3.22 -1.39
C VAL A 417 -23.62 4.05 -1.33
N ALA A 418 -23.68 5.37 -1.54
CA ALA A 418 -22.52 6.25 -1.34
C ALA A 418 -22.00 6.16 0.10
N ARG A 419 -22.90 6.23 1.09
CA ARG A 419 -22.57 6.08 2.51
C ARG A 419 -21.93 4.71 2.79
N MET A 420 -22.51 3.66 2.21
CA MET A 420 -22.06 2.27 2.35
C MET A 420 -20.64 2.06 1.81
N LEU A 421 -20.34 2.65 0.65
CA LEU A 421 -19.06 2.52 -0.05
C LEU A 421 -18.01 3.55 0.39
N GLY A 422 -18.31 4.37 1.40
CA GLY A 422 -17.42 5.43 1.87
C GLY A 422 -17.11 6.49 0.80
N VAL A 423 -18.03 6.77 -0.11
CA VAL A 423 -17.87 7.84 -1.10
C VAL A 423 -18.08 9.19 -0.40
N ALA A 424 -16.98 9.82 -0.01
CA ALA A 424 -16.92 10.95 0.91
C ALA A 424 -17.87 12.10 0.54
N ASP A 425 -17.79 12.57 -0.71
CA ASP A 425 -18.56 13.71 -1.20
C ASP A 425 -19.86 13.31 -1.94
N GLY A 426 -20.24 12.03 -1.87
CA GLY A 426 -21.39 11.48 -2.59
C GLY A 426 -21.19 11.37 -4.10
N TRP A 427 -22.30 11.33 -4.84
CA TRP A 427 -22.31 11.18 -6.30
C TRP A 427 -22.40 12.53 -7.00
N THR A 428 -21.61 12.73 -8.07
CA THR A 428 -21.84 13.85 -8.99
C THR A 428 -23.22 13.75 -9.63
N ALA A 429 -23.74 14.89 -10.12
CA ALA A 429 -25.03 14.91 -10.81
C ALA A 429 -25.11 13.89 -11.96
N ARG A 430 -24.02 13.76 -12.73
CA ARG A 430 -23.93 12.79 -13.84
C ARG A 430 -24.03 11.35 -13.36
N THR A 431 -23.27 10.96 -12.34
CA THR A 431 -23.31 9.60 -11.79
C THR A 431 -24.67 9.33 -11.15
N ARG A 432 -25.23 10.29 -10.40
CA ARG A 432 -26.57 10.18 -9.81
C ARG A 432 -27.64 9.88 -10.85
N THR A 433 -27.69 10.63 -11.96
CA THR A 433 -28.64 10.36 -13.05
C THR A 433 -28.49 8.96 -13.64
N ALA A 434 -27.27 8.43 -13.74
CA ALA A 434 -27.04 7.06 -14.21
C ALA A 434 -27.56 6.01 -13.20
N LEU A 435 -27.28 6.21 -11.91
CA LEU A 435 -27.74 5.33 -10.82
C LEU A 435 -29.27 5.32 -10.70
N GLU A 436 -29.93 6.45 -10.93
CA GLU A 436 -31.40 6.58 -10.90
C GLU A 436 -32.09 5.70 -11.96
N ARG A 437 -31.41 5.37 -13.07
CA ARG A 437 -31.96 4.47 -14.12
C ARG A 437 -32.08 3.02 -13.66
N VAL A 438 -31.23 2.58 -12.72
CA VAL A 438 -31.19 1.21 -12.20
C VAL A 438 -31.68 1.11 -10.76
N VAL A 439 -32.16 2.21 -10.19
CA VAL A 439 -32.46 2.34 -8.75
C VAL A 439 -33.51 1.36 -8.22
N ARG A 440 -34.37 0.83 -9.10
CA ARG A 440 -35.40 -0.15 -8.75
C ARG A 440 -34.82 -1.52 -8.43
N ASP A 441 -33.70 -1.90 -9.04
CA ASP A 441 -32.95 -3.11 -8.73
C ASP A 441 -31.73 -2.79 -7.86
N PRO A 442 -31.76 -3.12 -6.55
CA PRO A 442 -30.65 -2.88 -5.64
C PRO A 442 -29.32 -3.51 -6.10
N ARG A 443 -29.33 -4.68 -6.77
CA ARG A 443 -28.11 -5.34 -7.22
C ARG A 443 -27.48 -4.62 -8.41
N SER A 444 -28.29 -4.25 -9.41
CA SER A 444 -27.83 -3.41 -10.52
C SER A 444 -27.34 -2.03 -10.05
N LEU A 445 -28.04 -1.42 -9.07
CA LEU A 445 -27.61 -0.17 -8.46
C LEU A 445 -26.24 -0.30 -7.79
N LEU A 446 -26.03 -1.33 -6.97
CA LEU A 446 -24.74 -1.58 -6.33
C LEU A 446 -23.64 -1.81 -7.37
N THR A 447 -23.90 -2.65 -8.38
CA THR A 447 -22.96 -2.91 -9.47
C THR A 447 -22.54 -1.61 -10.16
N ALA A 448 -23.50 -0.76 -10.53
CA ALA A 448 -23.23 0.52 -11.19
C ALA A 448 -22.45 1.49 -10.29
N ALA A 449 -22.73 1.50 -8.98
CA ALA A 449 -22.02 2.33 -8.02
C ALA A 449 -20.54 1.89 -7.86
N LEU A 450 -20.27 0.59 -7.84
CA LEU A 450 -18.91 0.05 -7.71
C LEU A 450 -18.02 0.40 -8.92
N VAL A 451 -18.59 0.60 -10.10
CA VAL A 451 -17.82 1.00 -11.30
C VAL A 451 -17.90 2.50 -11.61
N SER A 452 -18.48 3.29 -10.71
CA SER A 452 -18.61 4.74 -10.89
C SER A 452 -17.27 5.47 -10.72
N PRO A 453 -17.06 6.61 -11.41
CA PRO A 453 -15.85 7.41 -11.25
C PRO A 453 -15.50 7.71 -9.79
N GLU A 454 -16.47 8.11 -8.98
CA GLU A 454 -16.32 8.51 -7.57
C GLU A 454 -15.93 7.35 -6.65
N TYR A 455 -16.23 6.11 -7.04
CA TYR A 455 -15.70 4.95 -6.33
C TYR A 455 -14.31 4.54 -6.83
N LEU A 456 -14.00 4.77 -8.11
CA LEU A 456 -12.71 4.41 -8.72
C LEU A 456 -11.59 5.42 -8.43
N VAL A 457 -11.91 6.61 -7.95
CA VAL A 457 -10.94 7.62 -7.49
C VAL A 457 -11.06 7.85 -5.99
N ASN A 458 -9.97 8.22 -5.35
CA ASN A 458 -9.83 8.48 -3.92
C ASN A 458 -9.37 9.91 -3.67
#